data_AF-A0A1Y1K6H6-F1
#
_entry.id   AF-A0A1Y1K6H6-F1
#
_cell.length_a   1.000
_cell.length_b   1.000
_cell.length_c   1.000
_cell.angle_alpha   90.00
_cell.angle_beta   90.00
_cell.angle_gamma   90.00
#
_symmetry.space_group_name_H-M   'P 1'
#
loop_
_entity.id
_entity.type
_entity.pdbx_description
1 polymer ?
#
loop_
_entity_poly.entity_id
_entity_poly.type
_entity_poly.pdbx_seq_one_letter_code
_entity_poly.pdbx_strand_id
1 'polypeptide(L)'
;MKPGRGNVETKLFSVRQLQQHPVAKTILLLHSFSGCDTTSAVHGKSKVGIAKLFKENPGLTQDMSTIFKDPSTSPEDIEEAGEKLFLAIYKAPAHQNNLNELRYSAFLKAAMKPKSDMATLPPTKGASKQHSLRAYLQIQQWLGNPLPPIQWGWVKGKDGILNPVYTKDPVAPESILKMIFCRCMTGCGVRCGCRKAGITCSGACGCLGSCTNGAPVEESIDEDLDFDEI
;
A
#
# COMPACT_ATOMS: atom_id res chain seq x y z
N MET A 1 -16.97 -0.32 43.99
CA MET A 1 -17.11 0.52 42.78
C MET A 1 -18.48 0.28 42.17
N LYS A 2 -19.29 1.32 41.95
CA LYS A 2 -20.51 1.21 41.16
C LYS A 2 -20.12 1.17 39.67
N PRO A 3 -20.65 0.26 38.85
CA PRO A 3 -20.38 0.26 37.42
C PRO A 3 -20.89 1.58 36.81
N GLY A 4 -20.05 2.23 36.00
CA GLY A 4 -20.42 3.47 35.31
C GLY A 4 -21.58 3.21 34.34
N ARG A 5 -22.62 4.06 34.40
CA ARG A 5 -23.73 4.03 33.44
C ARG A 5 -23.25 4.56 32.09
N GLY A 6 -22.86 3.66 31.19
CA GLY A 6 -22.66 3.99 29.78
C GLY A 6 -24.02 4.10 29.08
N ASN A 7 -24.33 5.27 28.50
CA ASN A 7 -25.53 5.53 27.67
C ASN A 7 -25.46 4.89 26.26
N VAL A 8 -24.64 3.86 26.07
CA VAL A 8 -24.52 3.19 24.77
C VAL A 8 -25.45 1.99 24.77
N GLU A 9 -26.47 2.05 23.91
CA GLU A 9 -27.39 0.94 23.69
C GLU A 9 -26.61 -0.35 23.37
N THR A 10 -26.91 -1.42 24.10
CA THR A 10 -26.25 -2.70 23.87
C THR A 10 -26.75 -3.30 22.56
N LYS A 11 -25.89 -3.31 21.53
CA LYS A 11 -26.19 -3.94 20.25
C LYS A 11 -25.80 -5.42 20.30
N LEU A 12 -26.79 -6.29 20.20
CA LEU A 12 -26.59 -7.74 20.07
C LEU A 12 -26.60 -8.12 18.59
N PHE A 13 -25.62 -8.91 18.17
CA PHE A 13 -25.53 -9.40 16.79
C PHE A 13 -25.63 -10.93 16.80
N SER A 14 -26.57 -11.47 16.02
CA SER A 14 -26.67 -12.92 15.81
C SER A 14 -25.70 -13.36 14.72
N VAL A 15 -24.87 -14.36 15.01
CA VAL A 15 -23.97 -14.97 14.01
C VAL A 15 -24.76 -15.51 12.82
N ARG A 16 -25.94 -16.08 13.06
CA ARG A 16 -26.81 -16.60 11.98
C ARG A 16 -27.29 -15.47 11.06
N GLN A 17 -27.63 -14.31 11.61
CA GLN A 17 -28.01 -13.14 10.82
C GLN A 17 -26.80 -12.58 10.05
N LEU A 18 -25.62 -12.54 10.67
CA LEU A 18 -24.39 -12.10 10.01
C LEU A 18 -24.02 -13.01 8.84
N GLN A 19 -24.19 -14.32 8.97
CA GLN A 19 -23.94 -15.28 7.88
C GLN A 19 -24.84 -15.06 6.65
N GLN A 20 -26.05 -14.56 6.85
CA GLN A 20 -26.98 -14.19 5.78
C GLN A 20 -26.69 -12.79 5.21
N HIS A 21 -25.95 -11.96 5.94
CA HIS A 21 -25.63 -10.61 5.53
C HIS A 21 -24.58 -10.63 4.40
N PRO A 22 -24.66 -9.75 3.38
CA PRO A 22 -23.69 -9.71 2.27
C PRO A 22 -22.22 -9.58 2.72
N VAL A 23 -21.98 -8.96 3.88
CA VAL A 23 -20.64 -8.82 4.47
C VAL A 23 -19.98 -10.18 4.75
N ALA A 24 -20.73 -11.24 5.03
CA ALA A 24 -20.14 -12.57 5.26
C ALA A 24 -19.34 -13.07 4.04
N LYS A 25 -19.69 -12.61 2.84
CA LYS A 25 -18.96 -12.95 1.62
C LYS A 25 -17.58 -12.31 1.55
N THR A 26 -17.33 -11.22 2.27
CA THR A 26 -16.11 -10.41 2.14
C THR A 26 -15.37 -10.20 3.45
N ILE A 27 -15.96 -10.59 4.60
CA ILE A 27 -15.41 -10.32 5.93
C ILE A 27 -14.04 -10.94 6.17
N LEU A 28 -13.77 -12.14 5.62
CA LEU A 28 -12.47 -12.80 5.77
C LEU A 28 -11.36 -12.00 5.07
N LEU A 29 -11.62 -11.52 3.85
CA LEU A 29 -10.70 -10.63 3.13
C LEU A 29 -10.51 -9.32 3.90
N LEU A 30 -11.61 -8.66 4.28
CA LEU A 30 -11.57 -7.41 5.02
C LEU A 30 -10.74 -7.54 6.31
N HIS A 31 -10.98 -8.58 7.09
CA HIS A 31 -10.33 -8.75 8.38
C HIS A 31 -8.85 -9.09 8.24
N SER A 32 -8.49 -10.03 7.37
CA SER A 32 -7.09 -10.44 7.15
C SER A 32 -6.27 -9.34 6.46
N PHE A 33 -6.80 -8.68 5.44
CA PHE A 33 -6.04 -7.71 4.64
C PHE A 33 -5.92 -6.34 5.33
N SER A 34 -6.91 -5.94 6.14
CA SER A 34 -6.79 -4.71 6.95
C SER A 34 -5.94 -4.89 8.22
N GLY A 35 -5.54 -6.12 8.53
CA GLY A 35 -4.75 -6.50 9.70
C GLY A 35 -5.56 -7.30 10.73
N CYS A 36 -5.04 -8.45 11.11
CA CYS A 36 -5.54 -9.31 12.18
C CYS A 36 -4.37 -9.75 13.08
N ASP A 37 -4.54 -10.81 13.87
CA ASP A 37 -3.48 -11.26 14.79
C ASP A 37 -2.20 -11.70 14.07
N THR A 38 -2.31 -12.16 12.82
CA THR A 38 -1.20 -12.73 12.04
C THR A 38 -0.79 -11.86 10.84
N THR A 39 -1.53 -10.80 10.55
CA THR A 39 -1.24 -9.87 9.44
C THR A 39 -1.14 -8.44 9.95
N SER A 40 -0.16 -7.70 9.43
CA SER A 40 0.08 -6.31 9.82
C SER A 40 -1.08 -5.40 9.44
N ALA A 41 -1.42 -4.43 10.28
CA ALA A 41 -2.27 -3.32 9.87
C ALA A 41 -1.54 -2.41 8.87
N VAL A 42 -2.30 -1.73 8.00
CA VAL A 42 -1.76 -0.75 7.05
C VAL A 42 -1.60 0.60 7.76
N HIS A 43 -0.39 1.14 7.78
CA HIS A 43 -0.08 2.38 8.50
C HIS A 43 -0.94 3.56 8.00
N GLY A 44 -1.52 4.32 8.92
CA GLY A 44 -2.39 5.46 8.59
C GLY A 44 -3.74 5.10 7.95
N LYS A 45 -4.09 3.80 7.86
CA LYS A 45 -5.38 3.34 7.30
C LYS A 45 -6.16 2.59 8.37
N SER A 46 -7.34 3.11 8.73
CA SER A 46 -8.19 2.45 9.72
C SER A 46 -8.98 1.29 9.10
N LYS A 47 -9.28 0.26 9.90
CA LYS A 47 -10.16 -0.86 9.48
C LYS A 47 -11.51 -0.36 8.99
N VAL A 48 -12.08 0.64 9.68
CA VAL A 48 -13.34 1.29 9.28
C VAL A 48 -13.19 1.98 7.93
N GLY A 49 -12.07 2.67 7.69
CA GLY A 49 -11.79 3.32 6.40
C GLY A 49 -11.68 2.33 5.26
N ILE A 50 -10.97 1.22 5.46
CA ILE A 50 -10.85 0.14 4.46
C ILE A 50 -12.22 -0.52 4.21
N ALA A 51 -12.98 -0.80 5.27
CA ALA A 51 -14.32 -1.37 5.14
C ALA A 51 -15.29 -0.45 4.37
N LYS A 52 -15.22 0.87 4.60
CA LYS A 52 -16.00 1.85 3.84
C LYS A 52 -15.61 1.86 2.36
N LEU A 53 -14.31 1.90 2.07
CA LEU A 53 -13.78 1.84 0.70
C LEU A 53 -14.28 0.59 -0.04
N PHE A 54 -14.23 -0.57 0.61
CA PHE A 54 -14.67 -1.84 -0.01
C PHE A 54 -16.19 -1.86 -0.20
N LYS A 55 -16.96 -1.26 0.71
CA LYS A 55 -18.40 -1.08 0.54
C LYS A 55 -18.73 -0.18 -0.66
N GLU A 56 -17.92 0.85 -0.91
CA GLU A 56 -18.04 1.75 -2.07
C GLU A 56 -17.58 1.09 -3.38
N ASN A 57 -16.81 0.00 -3.31
CA ASN A 57 -16.28 -0.75 -4.45
C ASN A 57 -16.66 -2.24 -4.37
N PRO A 58 -17.97 -2.59 -4.47
CA PRO A 58 -18.43 -3.95 -4.25
C PRO A 58 -17.90 -4.95 -5.28
N GLY A 59 -17.73 -4.54 -6.55
CA GLY A 59 -17.17 -5.40 -7.60
C GLY A 59 -15.75 -5.86 -7.27
N LEU A 60 -14.84 -4.90 -7.08
CA LEU A 60 -13.46 -5.15 -6.63
C LEU A 60 -13.45 -6.05 -5.39
N THR A 61 -14.27 -5.73 -4.38
CA THR A 61 -14.27 -6.47 -3.13
C THR A 61 -14.70 -7.94 -3.32
N GLN A 62 -15.70 -8.21 -4.17
CA GLN A 62 -16.15 -9.57 -4.42
C GLN A 62 -15.15 -10.36 -5.27
N ASP A 63 -14.54 -9.73 -6.28
CA ASP A 63 -13.53 -10.36 -7.13
C ASP A 63 -12.32 -10.76 -6.28
N MET A 64 -11.79 -9.82 -5.50
CA MET A 64 -10.66 -10.09 -4.60
C MET A 64 -11.03 -11.13 -3.54
N SER A 65 -12.25 -11.09 -3.00
CA SER A 65 -12.70 -12.09 -2.02
C SER A 65 -12.77 -13.49 -2.63
N THR A 66 -13.20 -13.60 -3.88
CA THR A 66 -13.24 -14.87 -4.61
C THR A 66 -11.84 -15.44 -4.78
N ILE A 67 -10.90 -14.61 -5.28
CA ILE A 67 -9.49 -14.97 -5.49
C ILE A 67 -8.85 -15.46 -4.18
N PHE A 68 -9.02 -14.73 -3.08
CA PHE A 68 -8.36 -15.07 -1.82
C PHE A 68 -8.98 -16.27 -1.09
N LYS A 69 -10.23 -16.63 -1.41
CA LYS A 69 -10.92 -17.78 -0.82
C LYS A 69 -10.68 -19.07 -1.58
N ASP A 70 -10.29 -19.01 -2.85
CA ASP A 70 -10.01 -20.19 -3.66
C ASP A 70 -8.66 -20.82 -3.24
N PRO A 71 -8.65 -22.08 -2.77
CA PRO A 71 -7.42 -22.79 -2.36
C PRO A 71 -6.49 -23.12 -3.54
N SER A 72 -6.95 -22.98 -4.79
CA SER A 72 -6.18 -23.26 -5.99
C SER A 72 -5.50 -22.03 -6.60
N THR A 73 -5.77 -20.83 -6.08
CA THR A 73 -5.19 -19.58 -6.57
C THR A 73 -3.67 -19.58 -6.48
N SER A 74 -3.01 -19.17 -7.57
CA SER A 74 -1.56 -19.10 -7.63
C SER A 74 -1.00 -17.96 -6.77
N PRO A 75 0.25 -18.06 -6.26
CA PRO A 75 0.92 -16.94 -5.59
C PRO A 75 0.98 -15.66 -6.43
N GLU A 76 1.10 -15.78 -7.74
CA GLU A 76 1.15 -14.68 -8.70
C GLU A 76 -0.20 -13.94 -8.77
N ASP A 77 -1.31 -14.67 -8.83
CA ASP A 77 -2.66 -14.08 -8.82
C ASP A 77 -2.95 -13.40 -7.47
N ILE A 78 -2.48 -13.97 -6.35
CA ILE A 78 -2.56 -13.34 -5.02
C ILE A 78 -1.74 -12.05 -4.95
N GLU A 79 -0.57 -12.03 -5.57
CA GLU A 79 0.26 -10.82 -5.67
C GLU A 79 -0.47 -9.72 -6.44
N GLU A 80 -1.00 -10.03 -7.63
CA GLU A 80 -1.72 -9.06 -8.46
C GLU A 80 -3.00 -8.55 -7.76
N ALA A 81 -3.77 -9.44 -7.16
CA ALA A 81 -4.96 -9.10 -6.38
C ALA A 81 -4.60 -8.20 -5.19
N GLY A 82 -3.52 -8.53 -4.49
CA GLY A 82 -2.95 -7.74 -3.43
C GLY A 82 -2.54 -6.33 -3.85
N GLU A 83 -1.87 -6.21 -4.99
CA GLU A 83 -1.48 -4.93 -5.58
C GLU A 83 -2.72 -4.08 -5.89
N LYS A 84 -3.75 -4.65 -6.53
CA LYS A 84 -5.03 -3.97 -6.80
C LYS A 84 -5.71 -3.47 -5.52
N LEU A 85 -5.71 -4.26 -4.46
CA LEU A 85 -6.25 -3.86 -3.15
C LEU A 85 -5.48 -2.68 -2.55
N PHE A 86 -4.14 -2.70 -2.60
CA PHE A 86 -3.35 -1.58 -2.10
C PHE A 86 -3.52 -0.31 -2.94
N LEU A 87 -3.58 -0.41 -4.27
CA LEU A 87 -3.91 0.72 -5.14
C LEU A 87 -5.23 1.37 -4.73
N ALA A 88 -6.27 0.56 -4.47
CA ALA A 88 -7.56 1.06 -3.97
C ALA A 88 -7.44 1.71 -2.57
N ILE A 89 -6.75 1.07 -1.61
CA ILE A 89 -6.54 1.59 -0.24
C ILE A 89 -5.83 2.94 -0.23
N TYR A 90 -4.92 3.14 -1.19
CA TYR A 90 -4.20 4.40 -1.38
C TYR A 90 -4.87 5.35 -2.38
N LYS A 91 -6.06 5.00 -2.89
CA LYS A 91 -6.85 5.80 -3.83
C LYS A 91 -6.04 6.20 -5.06
N ALA A 92 -5.37 5.22 -5.67
CA ALA A 92 -4.62 5.41 -6.90
C ALA A 92 -5.51 6.03 -8.00
N PRO A 93 -5.00 7.01 -8.77
CA PRO A 93 -5.66 7.46 -9.99
C PRO A 93 -5.84 6.30 -10.99
N ALA A 94 -6.86 6.39 -11.85
CA ALA A 94 -7.19 5.32 -12.81
C ALA A 94 -6.04 4.96 -13.77
N HIS A 95 -5.16 5.92 -14.09
CA HIS A 95 -3.99 5.70 -14.96
C HIS A 95 -2.79 5.08 -14.22
N GLN A 96 -2.81 5.00 -12.88
CA GLN A 96 -1.74 4.38 -12.09
C GLN A 96 -2.16 2.99 -11.63
N ASN A 97 -1.69 1.98 -12.36
CA ASN A 97 -1.95 0.57 -12.08
C ASN A 97 -0.73 -0.16 -11.45
N ASN A 98 0.31 0.59 -11.11
CA ASN A 98 1.56 0.07 -10.54
C ASN A 98 1.83 0.69 -9.17
N LEU A 99 2.02 -0.15 -8.14
CA LEU A 99 2.19 0.32 -6.78
C LEU A 99 3.52 1.05 -6.55
N ASN A 100 4.58 0.69 -7.28
CA ASN A 100 5.87 1.39 -7.19
C ASN A 100 5.78 2.79 -7.80
N GLU A 101 5.04 2.97 -8.90
CA GLU A 101 4.78 4.29 -9.49
C GLU A 101 3.92 5.15 -8.55
N LEU A 102 2.87 4.58 -7.96
CA LEU A 102 2.06 5.27 -6.95
C LEU A 102 2.92 5.67 -5.75
N ARG A 103 3.78 4.77 -5.26
CA ARG A 103 4.70 5.05 -4.15
C ARG A 103 5.67 6.17 -4.50
N TYR A 104 6.23 6.19 -5.71
CA TYR A 104 7.13 7.23 -6.16
C TYR A 104 6.42 8.60 -6.26
N SER A 105 5.24 8.65 -6.88
CA SER A 105 4.47 9.90 -6.97
C SER A 105 4.06 10.44 -5.59
N ALA A 106 3.70 9.55 -4.66
CA ALA A 106 3.43 9.91 -3.26
C ALA A 106 4.70 10.45 -2.57
N PHE A 107 5.86 9.87 -2.84
CA PHE A 107 7.15 10.34 -2.32
C PHE A 107 7.48 11.75 -2.83
N LEU A 108 7.30 12.04 -4.12
CA LEU A 108 7.54 13.38 -4.68
C LEU A 108 6.68 14.44 -3.95
N LYS A 109 5.40 14.13 -3.75
CA LYS A 109 4.46 15.00 -3.02
C LYS A 109 4.85 15.17 -1.54
N ALA A 110 5.36 14.12 -0.92
CA ALA A 110 5.82 14.16 0.47
C ALA A 110 7.11 14.98 0.61
N ALA A 111 8.11 14.77 -0.24
CA ALA A 111 9.42 15.44 -0.19
C ALA A 111 9.34 16.97 -0.33
N MET A 112 8.28 17.48 -0.97
CA MET A 112 7.99 18.92 -1.06
C MET A 112 7.51 19.53 0.27
N LYS A 113 6.94 18.73 1.17
CA LYS A 113 6.37 19.21 2.44
C LYS A 113 7.43 19.23 3.55
N PRO A 114 7.54 20.31 4.34
CA PRO A 114 8.57 20.44 5.37
C PRO A 114 8.42 19.47 6.56
N LYS A 115 7.26 18.81 6.72
CA LYS A 115 6.97 17.83 7.78
C LYS A 115 6.18 16.62 7.24
N SER A 116 6.66 16.02 6.16
CA SER A 116 6.02 14.81 5.62
C SER A 116 6.35 13.57 6.45
N ASP A 117 5.32 12.82 6.85
CA ASP A 117 5.49 11.49 7.39
C ASP A 117 5.66 10.47 6.25
N MET A 118 6.89 10.00 6.04
CA MET A 118 7.22 9.02 5.02
C MET A 118 6.61 7.64 5.30
N ALA A 119 6.15 7.36 6.53
CA ALA A 119 5.44 6.12 6.84
C ALA A 119 4.05 6.05 6.16
N THR A 120 3.53 7.20 5.68
CA THR A 120 2.25 7.27 4.97
C THR A 120 2.34 6.86 3.49
N LEU A 121 3.54 6.57 2.98
CA LEU A 121 3.73 6.10 1.61
C LEU A 121 3.03 4.74 1.37
N PRO A 122 2.51 4.48 0.15
CA PRO A 122 2.09 3.14 -0.27
C PRO A 122 3.22 2.12 -0.08
N PRO A 123 2.94 0.85 0.27
CA PRO A 123 3.99 -0.16 0.36
C PRO A 123 4.73 -0.35 -0.97
N THR A 124 5.93 -0.94 -0.96
CA THR A 124 6.53 -1.42 -2.23
C THR A 124 5.75 -2.62 -2.76
N LYS A 125 5.93 -2.93 -4.04
CA LYS A 125 5.35 -4.15 -4.64
C LYS A 125 5.74 -5.41 -3.87
N GLY A 126 7.00 -5.58 -3.49
CA GLY A 126 7.45 -6.73 -2.69
C GLY A 126 6.86 -6.76 -1.28
N ALA A 127 6.65 -5.61 -0.63
CA ALA A 127 5.98 -5.56 0.68
C ALA A 127 4.50 -5.92 0.55
N SER A 128 3.83 -5.42 -0.49
CA SER A 128 2.45 -5.79 -0.86
C SER A 128 2.34 -7.30 -1.06
N LYS A 129 3.19 -7.90 -1.91
CA LYS A 129 3.25 -9.35 -2.15
C LYS A 129 3.28 -10.14 -0.85
N GLN A 130 4.24 -9.85 0.03
CA GLN A 130 4.39 -10.60 1.28
C GLN A 130 3.19 -10.44 2.22
N HIS A 131 2.58 -9.25 2.27
CA HIS A 131 1.35 -9.03 3.02
C HIS A 131 0.19 -9.86 2.47
N SER A 132 0.00 -9.86 1.15
CA SER A 132 -1.06 -10.58 0.46
C SER A 132 -0.96 -12.09 0.64
N LEU A 133 0.25 -12.66 0.54
CA LEU A 133 0.47 -14.09 0.79
C LEU A 133 0.09 -14.49 2.22
N ARG A 134 0.41 -13.66 3.22
CA ARG A 134 0.03 -13.93 4.61
C ARG A 134 -1.48 -13.78 4.85
N ALA A 135 -2.11 -12.79 4.23
CA ALA A 135 -3.55 -12.62 4.28
C ALA A 135 -4.28 -13.83 3.65
N TYR A 136 -3.79 -14.31 2.50
CA TYR A 136 -4.28 -15.53 1.86
C TYR A 136 -4.15 -16.74 2.77
N LEU A 137 -2.96 -17.00 3.32
CA LEU A 137 -2.73 -18.09 4.27
C LEU A 137 -3.73 -18.05 5.43
N GLN A 138 -3.96 -16.87 6.01
CA GLN A 138 -4.89 -16.71 7.12
C GLN A 138 -6.33 -17.04 6.73
N ILE A 139 -6.78 -16.61 5.54
CA ILE A 139 -8.10 -16.92 5.01
C ILE A 139 -8.26 -18.42 4.80
N GLN A 140 -7.26 -19.06 4.18
CA GLN A 140 -7.29 -20.50 3.92
C GLN A 140 -7.34 -21.31 5.22
N GLN A 141 -6.58 -20.91 6.24
CA GLN A 141 -6.67 -21.50 7.58
C GLN A 141 -8.07 -21.38 8.19
N TRP A 142 -8.72 -20.21 8.10
CA TRP A 142 -10.09 -20.02 8.59
C TRP A 142 -11.13 -20.85 7.81
N LEU A 143 -10.85 -21.16 6.54
CA LEU A 143 -11.70 -22.01 5.71
C LEU A 143 -11.43 -23.51 5.89
N GLY A 144 -10.45 -23.90 6.72
CA GLY A 144 -10.11 -25.30 6.96
C GLY A 144 -9.16 -25.90 5.92
N ASN A 145 -8.47 -25.06 5.14
CA ASN A 145 -7.46 -25.45 4.16
C ASN A 145 -6.05 -25.19 4.72
N PRO A 146 -5.42 -26.16 5.43
CA PRO A 146 -4.10 -25.96 6.01
C PRO A 146 -3.04 -25.88 4.91
N LEU A 147 -2.42 -24.71 4.76
CA LEU A 147 -1.30 -24.49 3.84
C LEU A 147 0.03 -24.33 4.62
N PRO A 148 1.17 -24.75 4.05
CA PRO A 148 2.47 -24.64 4.70
C PRO A 148 2.92 -23.17 4.79
N PRO A 149 3.06 -22.57 5.99
CA PRO A 149 3.31 -21.12 6.11
C PRO A 149 4.55 -20.63 5.36
N ILE A 150 5.58 -21.48 5.26
CA ILE A 150 6.85 -21.15 4.60
C ILE A 150 6.74 -20.89 3.09
N GLN A 151 5.62 -21.27 2.47
CA GLN A 151 5.32 -20.95 1.07
C GLN A 151 4.54 -19.64 0.93
N TRP A 152 4.00 -19.10 2.03
CA TRP A 152 3.01 -18.01 2.02
C TRP A 152 3.43 -16.85 2.91
N GLY A 153 4.65 -16.36 2.68
CA GLY A 153 5.15 -15.13 3.30
C GLY A 153 5.65 -15.25 4.74
N TRP A 154 5.95 -16.48 5.18
CA TRP A 154 6.67 -16.76 6.42
C TRP A 154 7.97 -17.50 6.15
N VAL A 155 8.92 -17.40 7.08
CA VAL A 155 10.17 -18.16 7.08
C VAL A 155 10.37 -18.78 8.46
N LYS A 156 10.89 -20.01 8.50
CA LYS A 156 11.21 -20.69 9.76
C LYS A 156 12.63 -20.31 10.20
N GLY A 157 12.74 -19.69 11.37
CA GLY A 157 14.01 -19.39 12.02
C GLY A 157 14.73 -20.65 12.46
N LYS A 158 16.01 -20.51 12.85
CA LYS A 158 16.83 -21.62 13.37
C LYS A 158 16.28 -22.18 14.70
N ASP A 159 15.59 -21.33 15.45
CA ASP A 159 14.84 -21.64 16.67
C ASP A 159 13.50 -22.35 16.40
N GLY A 160 13.14 -22.53 15.13
CA GLY A 160 11.87 -23.12 14.71
C GLY A 160 10.68 -22.15 14.72
N ILE A 161 10.90 -20.87 15.07
CA ILE A 161 9.84 -19.85 15.12
C ILE A 161 9.56 -19.31 13.72
N LEU A 162 8.29 -19.13 13.39
CA LEU A 162 7.89 -18.49 12.14
C LEU A 162 8.04 -16.98 12.24
N ASN A 163 8.80 -16.41 11.31
CA ASN A 163 8.98 -14.96 11.17
C ASN A 163 8.37 -14.51 9.84
N PRO A 164 7.77 -13.31 9.79
CA PRO A 164 7.24 -12.80 8.53
C PRO A 164 8.40 -12.55 7.56
N VAL A 165 8.22 -12.94 6.30
CA VAL A 165 9.12 -12.53 5.23
C VAL A 165 8.86 -11.05 4.95
N TYR A 166 9.89 -10.23 5.15
CA TYR A 166 9.89 -8.83 4.77
C TYR A 166 10.16 -8.68 3.27
N THR A 167 9.93 -7.47 2.75
CA THR A 167 10.30 -7.18 1.36
C THR A 167 11.80 -7.37 1.15
N LYS A 168 12.18 -7.92 -0.01
CA LYS A 168 13.57 -7.96 -0.48
C LYS A 168 13.90 -6.73 -1.35
N ASP A 169 12.89 -5.92 -1.67
CA ASP A 169 13.11 -4.69 -2.42
C ASP A 169 13.96 -3.72 -1.58
N PRO A 170 14.82 -2.92 -2.22
CA PRO A 170 15.46 -1.82 -1.53
C PRO A 170 14.38 -0.84 -1.00
N VAL A 171 14.60 -0.29 0.19
CA VAL A 171 13.67 0.64 0.86
C VAL A 171 13.37 1.87 -0.03
N ALA A 172 14.37 2.29 -0.80
CA ALA A 172 14.31 3.30 -1.84
C ALA A 172 15.41 3.02 -2.89
N PRO A 173 15.24 3.47 -4.15
CA PRO A 173 16.33 3.51 -5.12
C PRO A 173 17.56 4.23 -4.55
N GLU A 174 18.77 3.73 -4.85
CA GLU A 174 20.02 4.32 -4.33
C GLU A 174 20.16 5.81 -4.69
N SER A 175 19.66 6.22 -5.86
CA SER A 175 19.66 7.60 -6.31
C SER A 175 18.89 8.53 -5.37
N ILE A 176 17.81 8.04 -4.73
CA ILE A 176 17.01 8.80 -3.76
C ILE A 176 17.75 8.93 -2.42
N LEU A 177 18.45 7.89 -1.98
CA LEU A 177 19.22 7.91 -0.73
C LEU A 177 20.40 8.89 -0.78
N LYS A 178 20.94 9.14 -1.98
CA LYS A 178 22.04 10.08 -2.25
C LYS A 178 21.54 11.49 -2.62
N MET A 179 20.22 11.71 -2.64
CA MET A 179 19.61 12.90 -3.23
C MET A 179 19.66 14.13 -2.32
N ILE A 180 20.16 15.24 -2.86
CA ILE A 180 20.02 16.57 -2.30
C ILE A 180 18.85 17.24 -3.04
N PHE A 181 17.84 17.77 -2.35
CA PHE A 181 16.79 18.53 -3.02
C PHE A 181 17.24 19.98 -3.20
N CYS A 182 17.68 20.35 -4.40
CA CYS A 182 18.29 21.67 -4.61
C CYS A 182 17.30 22.85 -4.57
N ARG A 183 15.99 22.61 -4.79
CA ARG A 183 14.92 23.63 -4.73
C ARG A 183 15.28 24.95 -5.43
N CYS A 184 15.93 24.84 -6.59
CA CYS A 184 16.44 26.01 -7.29
C CYS A 184 15.28 26.83 -7.84
N MET A 185 15.32 28.16 -7.66
CA MET A 185 14.23 29.06 -8.03
C MET A 185 14.34 29.64 -9.46
N THR A 186 15.55 29.64 -10.02
CA THR A 186 15.89 30.34 -11.28
C THR A 186 16.62 29.43 -12.27
N GLY A 187 16.43 28.12 -12.17
CA GLY A 187 17.15 27.12 -12.95
C GLY A 187 18.37 26.50 -12.25
N CYS A 188 18.84 25.35 -12.75
CA CYS A 188 19.85 24.51 -12.10
C CYS A 188 21.28 24.72 -12.65
N GLY A 189 21.75 25.96 -12.56
CA GLY A 189 23.11 26.36 -12.95
C GLY A 189 24.18 26.03 -11.89
N VAL A 190 25.28 26.79 -11.88
CA VAL A 190 26.46 26.54 -11.01
C VAL A 190 26.18 26.55 -9.49
N ARG A 191 25.10 27.21 -9.06
CA ARG A 191 24.70 27.26 -7.64
C ARG A 191 23.82 26.08 -7.20
N CYS A 192 23.40 25.24 -8.13
CA CYS A 192 22.56 24.08 -7.84
C CYS A 192 23.30 23.08 -6.93
N GLY A 193 22.68 22.73 -5.80
CA GLY A 193 23.23 21.74 -4.87
C GLY A 193 23.43 20.37 -5.50
N CYS A 194 22.48 19.91 -6.33
CA CYS A 194 22.59 18.64 -7.06
C CYS A 194 23.81 18.64 -7.98
N ARG A 195 23.94 19.68 -8.80
CA ARG A 195 25.07 19.82 -9.73
C ARG A 195 26.42 19.85 -9.01
N LYS A 196 26.50 20.58 -7.89
CA LYS A 196 27.72 20.63 -7.06
C LYS A 196 28.08 19.27 -6.46
N ALA A 197 27.08 18.47 -6.13
CA ALA A 197 27.26 17.10 -5.64
C ALA A 197 27.45 16.07 -6.78
N GLY A 198 27.51 16.51 -8.04
CA GLY A 198 27.69 15.64 -9.20
C GLY A 198 26.49 14.75 -9.53
N ILE A 199 25.29 15.10 -9.07
CA ILE A 199 24.04 14.36 -9.33
C ILE A 199 23.06 15.16 -10.18
N THR A 200 22.25 14.47 -10.98
CA THR A 200 21.14 15.07 -11.74
C THR A 200 19.99 15.43 -10.81
N CYS A 201 19.29 16.51 -11.14
CA CYS A 201 18.06 16.88 -10.47
C CYS A 201 16.95 15.90 -10.85
N SER A 202 16.22 15.41 -9.86
CA SER A 202 14.97 14.67 -10.07
C SER A 202 13.76 15.58 -9.92
N GLY A 203 12.57 15.08 -10.27
CA GLY A 203 11.30 15.75 -9.97
C GLY A 203 11.11 16.07 -8.49
N ALA A 204 11.81 15.37 -7.59
CA ALA A 204 11.74 15.62 -6.15
C ALA A 204 12.45 16.93 -5.73
N CYS A 205 13.29 17.50 -6.59
CA CYS A 205 14.01 18.73 -6.28
C CYS A 205 13.08 19.94 -6.16
N GLY A 206 11.88 19.90 -6.75
CA GLY A 206 10.91 21.00 -6.71
C GLY A 206 11.49 22.32 -7.25
N CYS A 207 12.31 22.24 -8.30
CA CYS A 207 12.88 23.43 -8.93
C CYS A 207 11.79 24.24 -9.63
N LEU A 208 11.83 25.56 -9.47
CA LEU A 208 10.96 26.49 -10.21
C LEU A 208 11.69 26.94 -11.48
N GLY A 209 11.02 26.84 -12.63
CA GLY A 209 11.56 27.09 -13.96
C GLY A 209 12.19 25.85 -14.65
N SER A 210 12.72 26.03 -15.87
CA SER A 210 13.32 24.94 -16.64
C SER A 210 14.59 24.40 -15.94
N CYS A 211 14.55 23.13 -15.54
CA CYS A 211 15.65 22.47 -14.85
C CYS A 211 16.75 22.07 -15.83
N THR A 212 17.81 22.87 -15.92
CA THR A 212 18.98 22.58 -16.79
C THR A 212 19.91 21.47 -16.28
N ASN A 213 19.55 20.78 -15.19
CA ASN A 213 20.31 19.66 -14.62
C ASN A 213 19.42 18.41 -14.45
N GLY A 214 18.26 18.38 -15.09
CA GLY A 214 17.36 17.21 -15.08
C GLY A 214 18.00 16.00 -15.79
N ALA A 215 17.45 14.81 -15.53
CA ALA A 215 17.73 13.67 -16.39
C ALA A 215 17.25 13.97 -17.83
N PRO A 216 17.90 13.42 -18.88
CA PRO A 216 17.35 13.45 -20.23
C PRO A 216 15.94 12.87 -20.22
N VAL A 217 14.99 13.54 -20.88
CA VAL A 217 13.63 13.06 -21.01
C VAL A 217 13.68 11.78 -21.86
N GLU A 218 13.44 10.62 -21.26
CA GLU A 218 12.97 9.47 -22.04
C GLU A 218 11.52 9.81 -22.43
N GLU A 219 11.21 9.78 -23.73
CA GLU A 219 9.90 10.14 -24.27
C GLU A 219 8.80 9.25 -23.67
N SER A 220 8.21 9.68 -22.56
CA SER A 220 6.91 9.23 -22.09
C SER A 220 5.88 10.27 -22.51
N ILE A 221 4.88 9.83 -23.26
CA ILE A 221 3.79 10.63 -23.83
C ILE A 221 3.06 11.38 -22.71
N ASP A 222 3.28 12.70 -22.63
CA ASP A 222 2.49 13.66 -21.84
C ASP A 222 1.29 14.10 -22.70
N GLU A 223 0.07 13.93 -22.19
CA GLU A 223 -1.03 14.86 -22.46
C GLU A 223 -1.81 15.11 -21.14
N ASP A 224 -1.56 16.29 -20.58
CA ASP A 224 -2.47 17.19 -19.87
C ASP A 224 -3.09 16.76 -18.54
N LEU A 225 -2.37 17.04 -17.45
CA LEU A 225 -2.93 17.21 -16.11
C LEU A 225 -3.48 18.64 -15.98
N ASP A 226 -4.76 18.83 -16.31
CA ASP A 226 -5.51 19.99 -15.88
C ASP A 226 -5.62 20.02 -14.35
N PHE A 227 -4.99 21.03 -13.76
CA PHE A 227 -5.18 21.42 -12.38
C PHE A 227 -6.42 22.31 -12.31
N ASP A 228 -7.58 21.74 -11.98
CA ASP A 228 -8.67 22.53 -11.42
C ASP A 228 -9.38 21.78 -10.26
N GLU A 229 -9.26 22.44 -9.11
CA GLU A 229 -10.11 22.55 -7.91
C GLU A 229 -10.79 21.33 -7.23
N ILE A 230 -10.32 21.11 -5.98
CA ILE A 230 -11.01 20.77 -4.70
C ILE A 230 -12.30 19.94 -4.74
#